data_AF-A0A2V6LH68-F1
#
_entry.id   AF-A0A2V6LH68-F1
#
_cell.length_a   1.000
_cell.length_b   1.000
_cell.length_c   1.000
_cell.angle_alpha   90.00
_cell.angle_beta   90.00
_cell.angle_gamma   90.00
#
_symmetry.space_group_name_H-M   'P 1'
#
loop_
_entity.id
_entity.type
_entity.pdbx_description
1 polymer ?
#
loop_
_entity_poly.entity_id
_entity_poly.type
_entity_poly.pdbx_seq_one_letter_code
_entity_poly.pdbx_strand_id
1 'polypeptide(L)'
;MVSFISRDYCRPRITDSSSITPSTLHQRAQRNAFRRYDVYQRSRLFVPHNSCTRSQLGCRLRLQEPWLNLVSLGAMNPLARFDRFLFTKREGDAMRSEFTPVLTNATLAKDEPLRRLLETHKNVSGIYFWVLRHEAKEYKLYIGKTKSLAKRLVDYVSKFQPHSPNDYKLRIFTAFLAELASEAALDLYFAPTDVGRLGEAETNFIKKYDPLLNPRLRPSAGAKKRLESAFEFYYRSTFESRLSN
;
A
#
# COMPACT_ATOMS: atom_id res chain seq x y z
N MET A 1 -63.72 -3.31 -2.36
CA MET A 1 -63.24 -4.22 -3.42
C MET A 1 -61.73 -4.31 -3.31
N VAL A 2 -61.22 -5.28 -2.57
CA VAL A 2 -59.78 -5.52 -2.35
C VAL A 2 -59.54 -6.96 -2.76
N SER A 3 -58.79 -7.15 -3.85
CA SER A 3 -58.46 -8.47 -4.37
C SER A 3 -57.04 -8.83 -3.95
N PHE A 4 -56.92 -9.88 -3.15
CA PHE A 4 -55.67 -10.52 -2.77
C PHE A 4 -55.22 -11.44 -3.92
N ILE A 5 -53.98 -11.30 -4.39
CA ILE A 5 -53.35 -12.28 -5.28
C ILE A 5 -52.24 -12.97 -4.49
N SER A 6 -52.50 -14.22 -4.13
CA SER A 6 -51.53 -15.18 -3.61
C SER A 6 -50.60 -15.63 -4.74
N ARG A 7 -49.29 -15.68 -4.49
CA ARG A 7 -48.33 -16.33 -5.39
C ARG A 7 -47.62 -17.45 -4.64
N ASP A 8 -48.03 -18.66 -4.94
CA ASP A 8 -47.38 -19.90 -4.53
C ASP A 8 -46.07 -20.08 -5.31
N TYR A 9 -44.96 -20.23 -4.59
CA TYR A 9 -43.68 -20.64 -5.16
C TYR A 9 -43.45 -22.13 -4.90
N CYS A 10 -43.51 -22.92 -5.98
CA CYS A 10 -43.08 -24.33 -6.01
C CYS A 10 -41.58 -24.45 -5.70
N ARG A 11 -41.22 -25.27 -4.70
CA ARG A 11 -39.86 -25.78 -4.50
C ARG A 11 -39.65 -27.06 -5.32
N PRO A 12 -38.54 -27.20 -6.07
CA PRO A 12 -38.16 -28.50 -6.62
C PRO A 12 -37.47 -29.36 -5.56
N ARG A 13 -37.87 -30.63 -5.53
CA ARG A 13 -37.33 -31.72 -4.71
C ARG A 13 -36.08 -32.26 -5.42
N ILE A 14 -34.89 -32.12 -4.82
CA ILE A 14 -33.65 -32.72 -5.30
C ILE A 14 -33.48 -34.08 -4.63
N THR A 15 -33.34 -35.11 -5.44
CA THR A 15 -33.05 -36.51 -5.07
C THR A 15 -31.56 -36.75 -4.92
N ASP A 16 -31.19 -37.55 -3.92
CA ASP A 16 -29.84 -38.07 -3.67
C ASP A 16 -29.31 -38.93 -4.82
N SER A 17 -28.01 -38.79 -5.12
CA SER A 17 -27.05 -39.92 -5.25
C SER A 17 -25.72 -39.45 -5.85
N SER A 18 -24.62 -39.68 -5.14
CA SER A 18 -23.38 -40.32 -5.60
C SER A 18 -22.16 -39.85 -4.78
N SER A 19 -21.57 -40.82 -4.10
CA SER A 19 -20.33 -40.74 -3.34
C SER A 19 -19.13 -40.62 -4.27
N ILE A 20 -18.41 -39.50 -4.19
CA ILE A 20 -17.09 -39.32 -4.82
C ILE A 20 -16.05 -39.30 -3.71
N THR A 21 -15.25 -40.36 -3.62
CA THR A 21 -14.05 -40.40 -2.77
C THR A 21 -12.95 -39.50 -3.36
N PRO A 22 -12.35 -38.56 -2.61
CA PRO A 22 -11.24 -37.75 -3.10
C PRO A 22 -9.97 -38.58 -3.26
N SER A 23 -9.33 -38.47 -4.42
CA SER A 23 -8.08 -39.18 -4.73
C SER A 23 -6.91 -38.69 -3.86
N THR A 24 -6.16 -39.66 -3.33
CA THR A 24 -4.96 -39.52 -2.49
C THR A 24 -3.80 -38.76 -3.15
N LEU A 25 -3.92 -38.41 -4.43
CA LEU A 25 -2.94 -37.62 -5.18
C LEU A 25 -2.99 -36.12 -4.84
N HIS A 26 -4.18 -35.56 -4.53
CA HIS A 26 -4.30 -34.14 -4.22
C HIS A 26 -3.78 -33.79 -2.81
N GLN A 27 -3.92 -34.71 -1.84
CA GLN A 27 -3.35 -34.57 -0.50
C GLN A 27 -1.81 -34.72 -0.47
N ARG A 28 -1.21 -35.50 -1.38
CA ARG A 28 0.26 -35.62 -1.49
C ARG A 28 0.90 -34.36 -2.09
N ALA A 29 0.25 -33.70 -3.04
CA ALA A 29 0.73 -32.42 -3.58
C ALA A 29 0.72 -31.31 -2.51
N GLN A 30 -0.31 -31.28 -1.66
CA GLN A 30 -0.45 -30.30 -0.57
C GLN A 30 0.57 -30.51 0.57
N ARG A 31 0.95 -31.75 0.90
CA ARG A 31 2.01 -32.04 1.90
C ARG A 31 3.41 -31.66 1.41
N ASN A 32 3.69 -31.75 0.11
CA ASN A 32 4.98 -31.38 -0.46
C ASN A 32 5.20 -29.85 -0.53
N ALA A 33 4.12 -29.06 -0.66
CA ALA A 33 4.20 -27.60 -0.56
C ALA A 33 4.52 -27.14 0.88
N PHE A 34 4.01 -27.85 1.89
CA PHE A 34 4.26 -27.59 3.31
C PHE A 34 5.73 -27.77 3.71
N ARG A 35 6.40 -28.83 3.24
CA ARG A 35 7.84 -29.07 3.54
C ARG A 35 8.77 -28.02 2.93
N ARG A 36 8.41 -27.40 1.81
CA ARG A 36 9.26 -26.36 1.18
C ARG A 36 9.14 -25.00 1.88
N TYR A 37 8.02 -24.71 2.52
CA TYR A 37 7.83 -23.46 3.28
C TYR A 37 8.46 -23.52 4.68
N ASP A 38 8.44 -24.68 5.34
CA ASP A 38 9.00 -24.85 6.69
C ASP A 38 10.54 -24.75 6.72
N VAL A 39 11.20 -25.18 5.63
CA VAL A 39 12.66 -25.01 5.43
C VAL A 39 13.05 -23.53 5.26
N TYR A 40 12.13 -22.68 4.78
CA TYR A 40 12.38 -21.25 4.57
C TYR A 40 12.17 -20.41 5.85
N GLN A 41 11.35 -20.87 6.79
CA GLN A 41 11.13 -20.23 8.10
C GLN A 41 12.22 -20.60 9.12
N ARG A 42 12.69 -21.85 9.14
CA ARG A 42 13.74 -22.29 10.08
C ARG A 42 15.14 -21.73 9.80
N SER A 43 15.36 -21.12 8.64
CA SER A 43 16.64 -20.49 8.27
C SER A 43 16.76 -19.01 8.68
N ARG A 44 15.75 -18.42 9.34
CA ARG A 44 15.79 -17.03 9.82
C ARG A 44 15.52 -16.80 11.31
N LEU A 45 15.35 -17.86 12.11
CA LEU A 45 15.15 -17.73 13.56
C LEU A 45 16.07 -18.70 14.30
N PHE A 46 17.36 -18.38 14.34
CA PHE A 46 18.27 -18.89 15.36
C PHE A 46 19.43 -17.88 15.52
N VAL A 47 19.36 -17.06 16.56
CA VAL A 47 20.52 -16.35 17.12
C VAL A 47 20.86 -17.07 18.42
N PRO A 48 21.83 -17.99 18.44
CA PRO A 48 22.31 -18.54 19.69
C PRO A 48 23.32 -17.56 20.31
N HIS A 49 23.15 -17.32 21.61
CA HIS A 49 24.14 -16.68 22.45
C HIS A 49 25.50 -17.40 22.38
N ASN A 50 26.56 -16.61 22.38
CA ASN A 50 27.95 -17.02 22.35
C ASN A 50 28.31 -18.06 23.42
N SER A 51 28.83 -19.20 22.99
CA SER A 51 29.86 -19.92 23.73
C SER A 51 30.88 -20.49 22.72
N CYS A 52 32.11 -20.09 22.93
CA CYS A 52 33.32 -20.39 22.18
C CYS A 52 33.62 -21.90 22.13
N THR A 53 33.81 -22.48 20.93
CA THR A 53 34.88 -23.45 20.63
C THR A 53 35.03 -23.70 19.13
N ARG A 54 36.28 -23.59 18.68
CA ARG A 54 36.98 -24.13 17.50
C ARG A 54 36.24 -24.98 16.44
N SER A 55 36.50 -24.54 15.21
CA SER A 55 36.83 -25.32 13.99
C SER A 55 35.72 -25.97 13.15
N GLN A 56 35.74 -25.58 11.87
CA GLN A 56 35.54 -26.36 10.64
C GLN A 56 34.56 -25.74 9.63
N LEU A 57 35.17 -25.21 8.56
CA LEU A 57 34.90 -25.47 7.15
C LEU A 57 33.46 -25.37 6.63
N GLY A 58 33.25 -24.35 5.80
CA GLY A 58 32.81 -24.59 4.42
C GLY A 58 31.30 -24.69 4.16
N CYS A 59 30.66 -23.53 3.95
CA CYS A 59 29.69 -23.31 2.86
C CYS A 59 29.09 -21.91 3.01
N ARG A 60 29.85 -20.90 2.56
CA ARG A 60 29.37 -19.52 2.50
C ARG A 60 28.67 -19.32 1.15
N LEU A 61 27.38 -19.64 1.08
CA LEU A 61 26.50 -19.18 0.01
C LEU A 61 26.44 -17.64 0.09
N ARG A 62 27.28 -16.97 -0.71
CA ARG A 62 27.16 -15.54 -0.99
C ARG A 62 25.86 -15.36 -1.78
N LEU A 63 24.80 -14.97 -1.10
CA LEU A 63 23.78 -14.13 -1.72
C LEU A 63 24.46 -12.78 -2.00
N GLN A 64 25.00 -12.63 -3.21
CA GLN A 64 25.34 -11.32 -3.74
C GLN A 64 24.02 -10.55 -3.96
N GLU A 65 23.63 -9.78 -2.96
CA GLU A 65 22.72 -8.64 -3.13
C GLU A 65 23.39 -7.65 -4.11
N PRO A 66 22.87 -7.42 -5.33
CA PRO A 66 23.57 -6.61 -6.34
C PRO A 66 23.63 -5.11 -6.03
N TRP A 67 23.05 -4.66 -4.91
CA TRP A 67 22.80 -3.24 -4.66
C TRP A 67 23.78 -2.57 -3.68
N LEU A 68 24.75 -3.30 -3.12
CA LEU A 68 25.64 -2.77 -2.08
C LEU A 68 27.05 -2.35 -2.56
N ASN A 69 27.27 -2.20 -3.86
CA ASN A 69 28.48 -1.58 -4.40
C ASN A 69 28.20 -0.13 -4.82
N LEU A 70 27.96 0.76 -3.85
CA LEU A 70 28.02 2.21 -4.06
C LEU A 70 29.31 2.73 -3.42
N VAL A 71 30.40 2.49 -4.14
CA VAL A 71 31.66 3.22 -3.96
C VAL A 71 31.41 4.66 -4.36
N SER A 72 31.84 5.58 -3.49
CA SER A 72 31.83 7.05 -3.60
C SER A 72 32.11 7.57 -5.03
N LEU A 73 31.05 7.74 -5.81
CA LEU A 73 30.99 8.48 -7.07
C LEU A 73 30.14 9.73 -6.78
N GLY A 74 30.64 10.90 -7.16
CA GLY A 74 30.13 12.22 -6.76
C GLY A 74 28.61 12.27 -6.60
N ALA A 75 28.17 12.69 -5.41
CA ALA A 75 26.80 12.74 -4.91
C ALA A 75 25.73 12.71 -6.01
N MET A 76 25.41 11.51 -6.49
CA MET A 76 24.27 11.35 -7.39
C MET A 76 23.04 11.65 -6.56
N ASN A 77 22.29 12.68 -6.95
CA ASN A 77 20.98 12.97 -6.39
C ASN A 77 20.19 11.65 -6.34
N PRO A 78 19.86 11.10 -5.16
CA PRO A 78 19.18 9.80 -5.05
C PRO A 78 17.81 9.83 -5.72
N LEU A 79 17.26 11.03 -5.92
CA LEU A 79 15.99 11.28 -6.57
C LEU A 79 16.12 11.69 -8.06
N ALA A 80 17.28 11.54 -8.70
CA ALA A 80 17.44 11.88 -10.13
C ALA A 80 16.40 11.17 -11.02
N ARG A 81 15.99 9.95 -10.66
CA ARG A 81 14.93 9.19 -11.37
C ARG A 81 13.54 9.81 -11.25
N PHE A 82 13.34 10.76 -10.35
CA PHE A 82 12.10 11.45 -10.08
C PHE A 82 12.01 12.80 -10.80
N ASP A 83 13.08 13.25 -11.46
CA ASP A 83 13.15 14.60 -12.05
C ASP A 83 12.07 14.85 -13.13
N ARG A 84 11.51 13.79 -13.75
CA ARG A 84 10.33 13.94 -14.64
C ARG A 84 9.05 14.41 -13.93
N PHE A 85 9.01 14.30 -12.60
CA PHE A 85 7.90 14.74 -11.75
C PHE A 85 8.23 16.01 -10.98
N LEU A 86 9.36 16.65 -11.26
CA LEU A 86 9.72 17.92 -10.66
C LEU A 86 8.69 18.98 -11.06
N PHE A 87 8.31 19.84 -10.11
CA PHE A 87 7.61 21.07 -10.45
C PHE A 87 8.56 22.00 -11.20
N THR A 88 8.16 22.46 -12.38
CA THR A 88 8.70 23.72 -12.90
C THR A 88 8.27 24.87 -11.99
N LYS A 89 9.02 25.98 -12.00
CA LYS A 89 8.65 27.18 -11.23
C LYS A 89 7.20 27.59 -11.48
N ARG A 90 6.80 27.65 -12.75
CA ARG A 90 5.43 27.99 -13.18
C ARG A 90 4.38 27.01 -12.65
N GLU A 91 4.63 25.70 -12.73
CA GLU A 91 3.69 24.72 -12.19
C GLU A 91 3.57 24.80 -10.66
N GLY A 92 4.69 25.00 -9.96
CA GLY A 92 4.72 25.15 -8.52
C GLY A 92 3.94 26.39 -8.06
N ASP A 93 4.13 27.53 -8.74
CA ASP A 93 3.38 28.76 -8.45
C ASP A 93 1.89 28.59 -8.74
N ALA A 94 1.54 27.94 -9.86
CA ALA A 94 0.15 27.62 -10.17
C ALA A 94 -0.47 26.70 -9.10
N MET A 95 0.25 25.66 -8.67
CA MET A 95 -0.21 24.75 -7.61
C MET A 95 -0.46 25.50 -6.30
N ARG A 96 0.46 26.37 -5.89
CA ARG A 96 0.30 27.19 -4.66
C ARG A 96 -0.84 28.22 -4.75
N SER A 97 -1.26 28.60 -5.95
CA SER A 97 -2.44 29.45 -6.14
C SER A 97 -3.76 28.68 -6.08
N GLU A 98 -3.73 27.38 -6.38
CA GLU A 98 -4.91 26.51 -6.45
C GLU A 98 -5.12 25.71 -5.17
N PHE A 99 -4.06 25.45 -4.41
CA PHE A 99 -4.11 24.66 -3.18
C PHE A 99 -3.47 25.41 -2.00
N THR A 100 -4.05 25.24 -0.82
CA THR A 100 -3.50 25.76 0.44
C THR A 100 -2.68 24.67 1.14
N PRO A 101 -1.47 24.96 1.65
CA PRO A 101 -0.73 24.01 2.47
C PRO A 101 -1.49 23.74 3.77
N VAL A 102 -1.70 22.47 4.12
CA VAL A 102 -2.40 22.06 5.35
C VAL A 102 -1.50 21.29 6.31
N LEU A 103 -0.51 20.55 5.80
CA LEU A 103 0.46 19.84 6.63
C LEU A 103 1.84 19.91 5.98
N THR A 104 2.84 20.38 6.71
CA THR A 104 4.23 20.41 6.26
C THR A 104 5.07 19.42 7.06
N ASN A 105 6.05 18.78 6.42
CA ASN A 105 6.90 17.75 7.04
C ASN A 105 6.08 16.62 7.69
N ALA A 106 5.09 16.10 6.95
CA ALA A 106 4.20 15.06 7.40
C ALA A 106 4.94 13.74 7.70
N THR A 107 4.73 13.23 8.92
CA THR A 107 5.34 11.96 9.39
C THR A 107 4.44 10.74 9.14
N LEU A 108 3.18 10.96 8.73
CA LEU A 108 2.11 9.95 8.69
C LEU A 108 1.98 9.16 10.01
N ALA A 109 2.27 9.81 11.14
CA ALA A 109 2.06 9.31 12.48
C ALA A 109 0.91 10.06 13.19
N LYS A 110 0.42 9.50 14.30
CA LYS A 110 -0.59 10.15 15.15
C LYS A 110 0.06 11.20 16.05
N ASP A 111 0.59 12.26 15.43
CA ASP A 111 1.23 13.38 16.12
C ASP A 111 0.29 14.57 16.33
N GLU A 112 0.79 15.59 17.02
CA GLU A 112 0.02 16.78 17.36
C GLU A 112 -0.37 17.65 16.13
N PRO A 113 0.51 17.88 15.13
CA PRO A 113 0.11 18.51 13.88
C PRO A 113 -1.08 17.83 13.21
N LEU A 114 -1.08 16.49 13.14
CA LEU A 114 -2.21 15.75 12.58
C LEU A 114 -3.48 15.97 13.39
N ARG A 115 -3.44 15.90 14.72
CA ARG A 115 -4.61 16.09 15.59
C ARG A 115 -5.30 17.43 15.36
N ARG A 116 -4.54 18.53 15.30
CA ARG A 116 -5.09 19.86 15.00
C ARG A 116 -5.76 19.92 13.62
N LEU A 117 -5.20 19.22 12.64
CA LEU A 117 -5.77 19.13 11.30
C LEU A 117 -7.09 18.34 11.30
N LEU A 118 -7.14 17.25 12.06
CA LEU A 118 -8.37 16.46 12.24
C LEU A 118 -9.50 17.26 12.89
N GLU A 119 -9.18 18.25 13.72
CA GLU A 119 -10.18 19.13 14.34
C GLU A 119 -10.69 20.20 13.40
N THR A 120 -9.79 20.85 12.66
CA THR A 120 -10.10 21.97 11.76
C THR A 120 -10.76 21.55 10.45
N HIS A 121 -10.54 20.30 9.99
CA HIS A 121 -11.01 19.82 8.69
C HIS A 121 -12.05 18.68 8.80
N LYS A 122 -12.85 18.68 9.87
CA LYS A 122 -13.97 17.76 10.01
C LYS A 122 -15.00 18.02 8.91
N ASN A 123 -15.31 16.99 8.13
CA ASN A 123 -16.32 17.02 7.05
C ASN A 123 -16.04 18.00 5.91
N VAL A 124 -14.78 18.39 5.71
CA VAL A 124 -14.40 19.22 4.56
C VAL A 124 -14.07 18.32 3.37
N SER A 125 -14.84 18.43 2.29
CA SER A 125 -14.59 17.75 1.03
C SER A 125 -13.64 18.55 0.14
N GLY A 126 -12.84 17.86 -0.65
CA GLY A 126 -11.90 18.52 -1.54
C GLY A 126 -10.91 17.59 -2.21
N ILE A 127 -9.98 18.22 -2.91
CA ILE A 127 -8.83 17.57 -3.55
C ILE A 127 -7.60 17.81 -2.69
N TYR A 128 -6.86 16.75 -2.38
CA TYR A 128 -5.58 16.85 -1.69
C TYR A 128 -4.44 16.50 -2.64
N PHE A 129 -3.31 17.17 -2.46
CA PHE A 129 -2.10 16.99 -3.26
C PHE A 129 -0.90 16.82 -2.32
N TRP A 130 -0.32 15.62 -2.32
CA TRP A 130 0.96 15.34 -1.70
C TRP A 130 2.11 15.80 -2.59
N VAL A 131 3.05 16.52 -1.99
CA VAL A 131 4.27 17.02 -2.59
C VAL A 131 5.45 16.46 -1.81
N LEU A 132 6.46 15.96 -2.52
CA LEU A 132 7.73 15.56 -1.93
C LEU A 132 8.72 16.71 -2.08
N ARG A 133 9.40 17.06 -1.00
CA ARG A 133 10.41 18.11 -0.99
C ARG A 133 11.74 17.51 -0.58
N HIS A 134 12.79 17.77 -1.34
CA HIS A 134 14.14 17.30 -1.06
C HIS A 134 15.11 18.36 -1.56
N GLU A 135 15.98 18.87 -0.68
CA GLU A 135 16.80 20.04 -0.95
C GLU A 135 15.93 21.24 -1.42
N ALA A 136 16.26 21.84 -2.56
CA ALA A 136 15.52 22.94 -3.18
C ALA A 136 14.49 22.46 -4.22
N LYS A 137 14.17 21.16 -4.27
CA LYS A 137 13.29 20.56 -5.28
C LYS A 137 11.95 20.13 -4.69
N GLU A 138 10.89 20.35 -5.45
CA GLU A 138 9.52 19.92 -5.14
C GLU A 138 9.02 18.98 -6.24
N TYR A 139 8.50 17.81 -5.85
CA TYR A 139 8.06 16.75 -6.76
C TYR A 139 6.56 16.47 -6.61
N LYS A 140 5.90 16.30 -7.75
CA LYS A 140 4.48 15.99 -7.92
C LYS A 140 4.22 14.54 -7.51
N LEU A 141 3.76 14.31 -6.29
CA LEU A 141 3.70 12.94 -5.76
C LEU A 141 2.35 12.26 -5.97
N TYR A 142 1.27 12.80 -5.41
CA TYR A 142 -0.02 12.12 -5.42
C TYR A 142 -1.20 13.08 -5.24
N ILE A 143 -2.21 12.97 -6.10
CA ILE A 143 -3.46 13.72 -6.00
C ILE A 143 -4.59 12.75 -5.69
N GLY A 144 -5.51 13.13 -4.83
CA GLY A 144 -6.75 12.39 -4.67
C GLY A 144 -7.89 13.23 -4.14
N LYS A 145 -9.10 12.67 -4.22
CA LYS A 145 -10.30 13.29 -3.64
C LYS A 145 -10.71 12.68 -2.32
N THR A 146 -11.40 13.48 -1.52
CA THR A 146 -12.05 13.04 -0.29
C THR A 146 -13.35 13.79 -0.02
N LYS A 147 -14.30 13.12 0.63
CA LYS A 147 -15.50 13.75 1.21
C LYS A 147 -15.23 14.33 2.61
N SER A 148 -14.12 13.94 3.23
CA SER A 148 -13.68 14.41 4.55
C SER A 148 -12.17 14.27 4.64
N LEU A 149 -11.46 15.40 4.65
CA LEU A 149 -10.00 15.41 4.78
C LEU A 149 -9.55 14.75 6.07
N ALA A 150 -10.21 15.05 7.19
CA ALA A 150 -9.92 14.41 8.48
C ALA A 150 -10.01 12.88 8.39
N LYS A 151 -11.08 12.34 7.79
CA LYS A 151 -11.22 10.88 7.62
C LYS A 151 -10.08 10.30 6.77
N ARG A 152 -9.76 10.92 5.64
CA ARG A 152 -8.68 10.46 4.76
C ARG A 152 -7.32 10.46 5.45
N LEU A 153 -7.07 11.44 6.31
CA LEU A 153 -5.85 11.51 7.11
C LEU A 153 -5.78 10.41 8.18
N VAL A 154 -6.91 10.08 8.81
CA VAL A 154 -7.02 8.92 9.70
C VAL A 154 -6.72 7.63 8.94
N ASP A 155 -7.20 7.48 7.71
CA ASP A 155 -6.94 6.30 6.88
C ASP A 155 -5.42 6.10 6.66
N TYR A 156 -4.67 7.18 6.41
CA TYR A 156 -3.21 7.11 6.23
C TYR A 156 -2.42 6.69 7.47
N VAL A 157 -2.91 7.00 8.67
CA VAL A 157 -2.24 6.63 9.94
C VAL A 157 -2.79 5.36 10.58
N SER A 158 -3.81 4.77 9.94
CA SER A 158 -4.43 3.54 10.43
C SER A 158 -3.56 2.32 10.12
N LYS A 159 -3.83 1.22 10.84
CA LYS A 159 -3.18 -0.07 10.58
C LYS A 159 -3.56 -0.57 9.18
N PHE A 160 -2.69 -1.40 8.61
CA PHE A 160 -2.97 -2.07 7.34
C PHE A 160 -4.31 -2.80 7.38
N GLN A 161 -5.14 -2.57 6.36
CA GLN A 161 -6.40 -3.27 6.17
C GLN A 161 -6.29 -4.09 4.89
N PRO A 162 -6.32 -5.44 4.95
CA PRO A 162 -6.22 -6.31 3.77
C PRO A 162 -7.26 -6.00 2.69
N HIS A 163 -8.40 -5.42 3.07
CA HIS A 163 -9.52 -5.10 2.18
C HIS A 163 -9.53 -3.65 1.68
N SER A 164 -8.64 -2.77 2.16
CA SER A 164 -8.51 -1.37 1.71
C SER A 164 -7.03 -1.00 1.46
N PRO A 165 -6.43 -1.47 0.36
CA PRO A 165 -4.99 -1.32 0.11
C PRO A 165 -4.57 0.10 -0.30
N ASN A 166 -5.50 0.93 -0.77
CA ASN A 166 -5.17 2.26 -1.30
C ASN A 166 -4.65 3.21 -0.21
N ASP A 167 -5.06 2.99 1.04
CA ASP A 167 -4.69 3.83 2.18
C ASP A 167 -3.25 3.56 2.65
N TYR A 168 -2.71 2.38 2.33
CA TYR A 168 -1.35 1.98 2.70
C TYR A 168 -0.27 2.41 1.71
N LYS A 169 -0.67 2.91 0.52
CA LYS A 169 0.26 3.24 -0.56
C LYS A 169 1.28 4.32 -0.15
N LEU A 170 0.82 5.40 0.48
CA LEU A 170 1.71 6.47 0.91
C LEU A 170 2.68 5.98 1.98
N ARG A 171 2.23 5.17 2.95
CA ARG A 171 3.11 4.61 3.98
C ARG A 171 4.24 3.77 3.39
N ILE A 172 3.94 2.88 2.45
CA ILE A 172 4.97 2.10 1.74
C ILE A 172 5.92 3.02 0.99
N PHE A 173 5.38 4.04 0.32
CA PHE A 173 6.20 5.00 -0.41
C PHE A 173 7.11 5.82 0.53
N THR A 174 6.62 6.21 1.71
CA THR A 174 7.43 6.93 2.72
C THR A 174 8.58 6.08 3.26
N ALA A 175 8.35 4.79 3.50
CA ALA A 175 9.41 3.87 3.90
C ALA A 175 10.46 3.71 2.80
N PHE A 176 10.01 3.57 1.54
CA PHE A 176 10.90 3.54 0.38
C PHE A 176 11.69 4.84 0.20
N LEU A 177 11.09 6.00 0.45
CA LEU A 177 11.79 7.29 0.41
C LEU A 177 12.84 7.40 1.52
N ALA A 178 12.56 6.93 2.73
CA ALA A 178 13.52 6.99 3.83
C ALA A 178 14.81 6.20 3.55
N GLU A 179 14.71 5.12 2.75
CA GLU A 179 15.87 4.34 2.29
C GLU A 179 16.67 5.06 1.18
N LEU A 180 16.01 5.87 0.36
CA LEU A 180 16.63 6.55 -0.78
C LEU A 180 17.17 7.94 -0.44
N ALA A 181 16.41 8.72 0.32
CA ALA A 181 16.64 10.12 0.60
C ALA A 181 16.07 10.46 1.99
N SER A 182 16.84 10.20 3.05
CA SER A 182 16.39 10.37 4.44
C SER A 182 16.00 11.80 4.80
N GLU A 183 16.55 12.79 4.09
CA GLU A 183 16.25 14.22 4.27
C GLU A 183 14.99 14.69 3.52
N ALA A 184 14.33 13.78 2.78
CA ALA A 184 13.15 14.14 2.02
C ALA A 184 11.93 14.30 2.95
N ALA A 185 11.16 15.36 2.74
CA ALA A 185 9.97 15.69 3.50
C ALA A 185 8.71 15.60 2.63
N LEU A 186 7.57 15.34 3.28
CA LEU A 186 6.27 15.32 2.62
C LEU A 186 5.40 16.48 3.07
N ASP A 187 4.85 17.19 2.11
CA ASP A 187 3.93 18.29 2.35
C ASP A 187 2.57 17.95 1.73
N LEU A 188 1.50 18.33 2.41
CA LEU A 188 0.12 18.13 1.99
C LEU A 188 -0.51 19.49 1.70
N TYR A 189 -1.07 19.58 0.50
CA TYR A 189 -1.85 20.72 0.04
C TYR A 189 -3.31 20.31 -0.16
N PHE A 190 -4.23 21.25 -0.01
CA PHE A 190 -5.66 20.98 -0.09
C PHE A 190 -6.42 22.12 -0.80
N ALA A 191 -7.38 21.72 -1.63
CA ALA A 191 -8.32 22.60 -2.30
C ALA A 191 -9.74 22.14 -1.94
N PRO A 192 -10.51 22.91 -1.15
CA PRO A 192 -11.91 22.61 -0.90
C PRO A 192 -12.68 22.49 -2.21
N THR A 193 -13.56 21.50 -2.32
CA THR A 193 -14.33 21.26 -3.55
C THR A 193 -15.66 20.61 -3.19
N ASP A 194 -16.72 21.05 -3.87
CA ASP A 194 -18.05 20.49 -3.71
C ASP A 194 -18.08 18.99 -4.01
N VAL A 195 -18.83 18.24 -3.20
CA VAL A 195 -18.93 16.77 -3.32
C VAL A 195 -19.36 16.34 -4.72
N GLY A 196 -20.25 17.09 -5.36
CA GLY A 196 -20.72 16.82 -6.73
C GLY A 196 -19.66 16.99 -7.82
N ARG A 197 -18.57 17.73 -7.54
CA ARG A 197 -17.50 18.05 -8.51
C ARG A 197 -16.20 17.30 -8.26
N LEU A 198 -16.09 16.55 -7.16
CA LEU A 198 -14.84 15.89 -6.77
C LEU A 198 -14.24 14.99 -7.86
N GLY A 199 -15.08 14.26 -8.61
CA GLY A 199 -14.59 13.36 -9.66
C GLY A 199 -13.96 14.08 -10.85
N GLU A 200 -14.63 15.15 -11.31
CA GLU A 200 -14.14 15.99 -12.40
C GLU A 200 -12.88 16.75 -11.97
N ALA A 201 -12.92 17.40 -10.80
CA ALA A 201 -11.79 18.16 -10.27
C ALA A 201 -10.54 17.28 -10.10
N GLU A 202 -10.69 16.08 -9.50
CA GLU A 202 -9.58 15.12 -9.37
C GLU A 202 -8.99 14.75 -10.73
N THR A 203 -9.85 14.46 -11.72
CA THR A 203 -9.40 14.08 -13.06
C THR A 203 -8.63 15.23 -13.73
N ASN A 204 -9.13 16.46 -13.60
CA ASN A 204 -8.49 17.64 -14.17
C ASN A 204 -7.13 17.91 -13.52
N PHE A 205 -7.03 17.84 -12.20
CA PHE A 205 -5.77 18.03 -11.50
C PHE A 205 -4.74 16.93 -11.79
N ILE A 206 -5.17 15.66 -11.86
CA ILE A 206 -4.28 14.55 -12.24
C ILE A 206 -3.75 14.75 -13.66
N LYS A 207 -4.61 15.11 -14.62
CA LYS A 207 -4.18 15.40 -15.99
C LYS A 207 -3.24 16.60 -16.07
N LYS A 208 -3.51 17.65 -15.28
CA LYS A 208 -2.72 18.88 -15.26
C LYS A 208 -1.31 18.65 -14.70
N TYR A 209 -1.20 17.90 -13.60
CA TYR A 209 0.07 17.78 -12.87
C TYR A 209 0.83 16.47 -13.14
N ASP A 210 0.17 15.43 -13.64
CA ASP A 210 0.73 14.10 -13.88
C ASP A 210 1.61 13.57 -12.71
N PRO A 211 1.04 13.45 -11.49
CA PRO A 211 1.79 13.04 -10.31
C PRO A 211 2.21 11.56 -10.34
N LEU A 212 3.39 11.27 -9.79
CA LEU A 212 4.06 9.95 -9.82
C LEU A 212 3.16 8.77 -9.42
N LEU A 213 2.35 8.94 -8.37
CA LEU A 213 1.59 7.84 -7.78
C LEU A 213 0.15 7.73 -8.31
N ASN A 214 -0.33 8.59 -9.20
CA ASN A 214 -1.68 8.43 -9.73
C ASN A 214 -1.83 7.34 -10.80
N PRO A 215 -0.89 7.19 -11.75
CA PRO A 215 -0.95 6.11 -12.72
C PRO A 215 -0.98 4.73 -12.05
N ARG A 216 -1.88 3.87 -12.54
CA ARG A 216 -1.92 2.45 -12.14
C ARG A 216 -0.89 1.68 -12.97
N LEU A 217 0.34 1.62 -12.47
CA LEU A 217 1.36 0.75 -13.08
C LEU A 217 0.98 -0.71 -12.85
N ARG A 218 1.08 -1.53 -13.90
CA ARG A 218 0.87 -2.97 -13.78
C ARG A 218 2.03 -3.55 -12.97
N PRO A 219 1.76 -4.27 -11.86
CA PRO A 219 2.81 -4.95 -11.13
C PRO A 219 3.45 -6.03 -12.02
N SER A 220 4.71 -6.36 -11.74
CA SER A 220 5.36 -7.50 -12.41
C SER A 220 4.61 -8.80 -12.10
N ALA A 221 4.69 -9.79 -13.01
CA ALA A 221 4.04 -11.09 -12.82
C ALA A 221 4.46 -11.76 -11.50
N GLY A 222 5.75 -11.63 -11.11
CA GLY A 222 6.25 -12.12 -9.83
C GLY A 222 5.66 -11.40 -8.62
N ALA A 223 5.48 -10.07 -8.68
CA ALA A 223 4.84 -9.32 -7.62
C ALA A 223 3.35 -9.68 -7.48
N LYS A 224 2.65 -9.83 -8.61
CA LYS A 224 1.26 -10.28 -8.63
C LYS A 224 1.11 -11.66 -7.98
N LYS A 225 1.93 -12.64 -8.38
CA LYS A 225 1.91 -13.99 -7.82
C LYS A 225 2.18 -14.01 -6.31
N ARG A 226 3.14 -13.20 -5.83
CA ARG A 226 3.42 -13.07 -4.39
C ARG A 226 2.22 -12.50 -3.63
N LEU A 227 1.56 -11.49 -4.19
CA LEU A 227 0.35 -10.92 -3.59
C LEU A 227 -0.77 -11.96 -3.53
N GLU A 228 -1.00 -12.70 -4.62
CA GLU A 228 -1.99 -13.80 -4.67
C GLU A 228 -1.72 -14.84 -3.56
N SER A 229 -0.48 -15.32 -3.45
CA SER A 229 -0.11 -16.30 -2.41
C SER A 229 -0.27 -15.75 -0.98
N ALA A 230 0.08 -14.49 -0.74
CA ALA A 230 -0.10 -13.86 0.57
C ALA A 230 -1.59 -13.72 0.93
N PHE A 231 -2.43 -13.41 -0.05
CA PHE A 231 -3.88 -13.30 0.13
C PHE A 231 -4.51 -14.67 0.41
N GLU A 232 -4.12 -15.71 -0.34
CA GLU A 232 -4.53 -17.09 -0.11
C GLU A 232 -4.18 -17.54 1.31
N PHE A 233 -2.93 -17.31 1.74
CA PHE A 233 -2.47 -17.64 3.09
C PHE A 233 -3.30 -16.95 4.16
N TYR A 234 -3.56 -15.64 4.02
CA TYR A 234 -4.38 -14.88 4.96
C TYR A 234 -5.78 -15.49 5.11
N TYR A 235 -6.51 -15.71 4.02
CA TYR A 235 -7.87 -16.24 4.12
C TYR A 235 -7.92 -17.69 4.60
N ARG A 236 -6.94 -18.51 4.20
CA ARG A 236 -6.86 -19.87 4.72
C ARG A 236 -6.69 -19.87 6.25
N SER A 237 -5.84 -19.01 6.78
CA SER A 237 -5.63 -18.90 8.23
C SER A 237 -6.90 -18.46 8.97
N THR A 238 -7.72 -17.58 8.38
CA THR A 238 -8.98 -17.16 8.99
C THR A 238 -10.04 -18.26 8.94
N PHE A 239 -10.08 -19.06 7.87
CA PHE A 239 -10.96 -20.22 7.76
C PHE A 239 -10.59 -21.30 8.78
N GLU A 240 -9.30 -21.66 8.85
CA GLU A 240 -8.80 -22.66 9.80
C GLU A 240 -9.08 -22.24 11.25
N SER A 241 -8.88 -20.97 11.59
CA SER A 241 -9.22 -20.44 12.92
C SER A 241 -10.71 -20.52 13.22
N ARG A 242 -11.58 -20.31 12.23
CA ARG A 242 -13.04 -20.36 12.42
C ARG A 242 -13.57 -21.79 12.53
N LEU A 243 -12.91 -22.76 11.90
CA LEU A 243 -13.29 -24.17 11.95
C LEU A 243 -12.73 -24.90 13.19
N SER A 244 -11.73 -24.31 13.86
CA SER A 244 -11.11 -24.86 15.07
C SER A 244 -11.73 -24.37 16.38
N ASN A 245 -12.66 -23.42 16.29
CA ASN A 245 -13.45 -22.86 17.40
C ASN A 245 -14.90 -23.35 17.31
#